data_AF-A0A7S2QAP0-F1
#
_entry.id   AF-A0A7S2QAP0-F1
#
_cell.length_a   1.000
_cell.length_b   1.000
_cell.length_c   1.000
_cell.angle_alpha   90.00
_cell.angle_beta   90.00
_cell.angle_gamma   90.00
#
_symmetry.space_group_name_H-M   'P 1'
#
loop_
_entity.id
_entity.type
_entity.pdbx_description
1 polymer ?
#
loop_
_entity_poly.entity_id
_entity_poly.type
_entity_poly.pdbx_seq_one_letter_code
_entity_poly.pdbx_strand_id
1 'polypeptide(L)'
;WQAALELAERDLLLAQERSLQLDEQRRELGVRLLAAEAALARSGEEVREAEDENLRPGDPEALAAGELRALLVGETKRTATRLQTRSRRLSGQSRRLVDKAAEAHARASTLEVEAERLRSEQRIALERMREQAAARRSLAEGPFSP
;
A
#
# COMPACT_ATOMS: atom_id res chain seq x y z
N TRP A 1 16.42 -4.13 21.94
CA TRP A 1 16.84 -3.91 20.54
C TRP A 1 16.29 -4.97 19.60
N GLN A 2 16.57 -6.26 19.79
CA GLN A 2 15.95 -7.34 18.97
C GLN A 2 14.42 -7.27 18.94
N ALA A 3 13.76 -7.18 20.10
CA ALA A 3 12.30 -7.06 20.16
C ALA A 3 11.72 -5.80 19.44
N ALA A 4 12.50 -4.73 19.30
CA ALA A 4 12.07 -3.52 18.59
C ALA A 4 12.21 -3.68 17.06
N LEU A 5 13.24 -4.43 16.63
CA LEU A 5 13.44 -4.78 15.23
C LEU A 5 12.34 -5.73 14.74
N GLU A 6 12.05 -6.78 15.51
CA GLU A 6 10.98 -7.75 15.23
C GLU A 6 9.61 -7.07 15.13
N LEU A 7 9.34 -6.07 15.97
CA LEU A 7 8.11 -5.29 15.90
C LEU A 7 8.02 -4.45 14.61
N ALA A 8 9.13 -3.80 14.22
CA ALA A 8 9.19 -3.00 13.00
C ALA A 8 9.04 -3.85 11.72
N GLU A 9 9.64 -5.05 11.69
CA GLU A 9 9.46 -6.02 10.60
C GLU A 9 8.02 -6.49 10.49
N ARG A 10 7.37 -6.73 11.63
CA ARG A 10 5.97 -7.15 11.67
C ARG A 10 5.01 -6.06 11.20
N ASP A 11 5.27 -4.81 11.57
CA ASP A 11 4.51 -3.65 11.09
C ASP A 11 4.70 -3.43 9.58
N LEU A 12 5.91 -3.66 9.07
CA LEU A 12 6.21 -3.60 7.65
C LEU A 12 5.42 -4.66 6.86
N LEU A 13 5.41 -5.91 7.34
CA LEU A 13 4.65 -7.00 6.72
C LEU A 13 3.15 -6.71 6.71
N LEU A 14 2.58 -6.21 7.81
CA LEU A 14 1.18 -5.81 7.88
C LEU A 14 0.85 -4.67 6.90
N ALA A 15 1.76 -3.70 6.75
CA ALA A 15 1.60 -2.62 5.78
C ALA A 15 1.63 -3.14 4.32
N GLN A 16 2.51 -4.11 4.02
CA GLN A 16 2.59 -4.75 2.71
C GLN A 16 1.32 -5.57 2.39
N GLU A 17 0.84 -6.39 3.32
CA GLU A 17 -0.42 -7.12 3.18
C GLU A 17 -1.60 -6.16 2.93
N ARG A 18 -1.64 -5.05 3.68
CA ARG A 18 -2.68 -4.05 3.50
C ARG A 18 -2.62 -3.38 2.14
N SER A 19 -1.42 -3.13 1.61
CA SER A 19 -1.21 -2.61 0.26
C SER A 19 -1.76 -3.56 -0.80
N LEU A 20 -1.46 -4.86 -0.69
CA LEU A 20 -1.93 -5.88 -1.62
C LEU A 20 -3.47 -5.97 -1.63
N GLN A 21 -4.10 -5.94 -0.46
CA GLN A 21 -5.58 -5.92 -0.35
C GLN A 21 -6.20 -4.70 -1.05
N LEU A 22 -5.56 -3.53 -0.95
CA LEU A 22 -6.04 -2.32 -1.62
C LEU A 22 -5.90 -2.40 -3.15
N ASP A 23 -4.82 -3.02 -3.64
CA ASP A 23 -4.62 -3.25 -5.07
C ASP A 23 -5.61 -4.29 -5.63
N GLU A 24 -5.93 -5.34 -4.87
CA GLU A 24 -6.99 -6.31 -5.18
C GLU A 24 -8.34 -5.60 -5.33
N GLN A 25 -8.73 -4.80 -4.33
CA GLN A 25 -9.95 -3.99 -4.38
C GLN A 25 -9.95 -3.03 -5.57
N ARG A 26 -8.81 -2.44 -5.92
CA ARG A 26 -8.69 -1.57 -7.10
C ARG A 26 -8.95 -2.34 -8.40
N ARG A 27 -8.45 -3.57 -8.52
CA ARG A 27 -8.70 -4.43 -9.69
C ARG A 27 -10.18 -4.78 -9.80
N GLU A 28 -10.81 -5.19 -8.70
CA GLU A 28 -12.25 -5.48 -8.68
C GLU A 28 -13.10 -4.27 -9.08
N LEU A 29 -12.77 -3.08 -8.58
CA LEU A 29 -13.43 -1.83 -8.97
C LEU A 29 -13.20 -1.52 -10.45
N GLY A 30 -12.02 -1.84 -11.01
CA GLY A 30 -11.72 -1.73 -12.43
C GLY A 30 -12.60 -2.63 -13.29
N VAL A 31 -12.78 -3.89 -12.89
CA VAL A 31 -13.70 -4.82 -13.57
C VAL A 31 -15.14 -4.30 -13.53
N ARG A 32 -15.59 -3.81 -12.38
CA ARG A 32 -16.94 -3.21 -12.25
C ARG A 32 -17.11 -1.95 -13.09
N LEU A 33 -16.08 -1.13 -13.21
CA LEU A 33 -16.08 0.06 -14.06
C LEU A 33 -16.21 -0.33 -15.54
N LEU A 34 -15.40 -1.29 -16.00
CA LEU A 34 -15.50 -1.81 -17.37
C LEU A 34 -16.88 -2.40 -17.67
N ALA A 35 -17.48 -3.13 -16.71
CA ALA A 35 -18.83 -3.64 -16.86
C ALA A 35 -19.88 -2.52 -16.96
N ALA A 36 -19.75 -1.45 -16.16
CA ALA A 36 -20.63 -0.29 -16.21
C ALA A 36 -20.45 0.51 -17.52
N GLU A 37 -19.22 0.66 -18.00
CA GLU A 37 -18.92 1.31 -19.28
C GLU A 37 -19.49 0.49 -20.46
N ALA A 38 -19.37 -0.83 -20.43
CA ALA A 38 -19.96 -1.71 -21.43
C ALA A 38 -21.50 -1.71 -21.40
N ALA A 39 -22.11 -1.58 -20.21
CA ALA A 39 -23.56 -1.39 -20.08
C ALA A 39 -23.99 -0.03 -20.67
N LEU A 40 -23.19 1.03 -20.43
CA LEU A 40 -23.43 2.34 -20.99
C LEU A 40 -23.34 2.34 -22.53
N ALA A 41 -22.32 1.67 -23.08
CA ALA A 41 -22.14 1.54 -24.53
C ALA A 41 -23.34 0.85 -25.18
N ARG A 42 -23.77 -0.30 -24.63
CA ARG A 42 -24.96 -1.02 -25.10
C ARG A 42 -26.22 -0.19 -25.02
N SER A 43 -26.46 0.50 -23.89
CA SER A 43 -27.61 1.39 -23.77
C SER A 43 -27.59 2.56 -24.76
N GLY A 44 -26.40 3.04 -25.15
CA GLY A 44 -26.27 4.09 -26.16
C GLY A 44 -26.48 3.60 -27.60
N GLU A 45 -26.09 2.35 -27.89
CA GLU A 45 -26.37 1.69 -29.18
C GLU A 45 -27.87 1.41 -29.32
N GLU A 46 -28.51 0.84 -28.29
CA GLU A 46 -29.94 0.60 -28.25
C GLU A 46 -30.79 1.87 -28.33
N VAL A 47 -30.28 3.01 -27.85
CA VAL A 47 -30.94 4.32 -28.01
C VAL A 47 -30.86 4.80 -29.46
N ARG A 48 -29.72 4.66 -30.14
CA ARG A 48 -29.61 5.04 -31.57
C ARG A 48 -30.49 4.17 -32.45
N GLU A 49 -30.51 2.86 -32.20
CA GLU A 49 -31.32 1.91 -32.97
C GLU A 49 -32.83 2.15 -32.72
N ALA A 50 -33.22 2.45 -31.47
CA ALA A 50 -34.60 2.82 -31.15
C ALA A 50 -34.98 4.21 -31.66
N GLU A 51 -34.07 5.18 -31.76
CA GLU A 51 -34.32 6.48 -32.40
C GLU A 51 -34.52 6.32 -33.92
N ASP A 52 -33.76 5.43 -34.56
CA ASP A 52 -33.90 5.09 -35.98
C ASP A 52 -35.22 4.31 -36.25
N GLU A 53 -35.67 3.43 -35.33
CA GLU A 53 -36.95 2.72 -35.44
C GLU A 53 -38.17 3.57 -35.03
N ASN A 54 -38.03 4.51 -34.07
CA ASN A 54 -39.12 5.34 -33.54
C ASN A 54 -39.36 6.65 -34.32
N LEU A 55 -38.95 6.72 -35.59
CA LEU A 55 -39.39 7.77 -36.53
C LEU A 55 -40.91 7.80 -36.78
N ARG A 56 -41.72 7.01 -36.04
CA ARG A 56 -43.18 7.12 -35.98
C ARG A 56 -43.60 7.99 -34.79
N PRO A 57 -43.89 9.29 -34.99
CA PRO A 57 -44.33 10.16 -33.90
C PRO A 57 -45.71 9.73 -33.38
N GLY A 58 -45.81 9.45 -32.08
CA GLY A 58 -47.11 9.33 -31.38
C GLY A 58 -47.26 8.22 -30.34
N ASP A 59 -46.31 7.29 -30.18
CA ASP A 59 -46.47 6.17 -29.25
C ASP A 59 -46.09 6.52 -27.79
N PRO A 60 -47.03 6.54 -26.83
CA PRO A 60 -46.75 6.87 -25.43
C PRO A 60 -45.86 5.82 -24.74
N GLU A 61 -45.90 4.55 -25.20
CA GLU A 61 -45.01 3.50 -24.70
C GLU A 61 -43.55 3.73 -25.09
N ALA A 62 -43.28 4.26 -26.29
CA ALA A 62 -41.93 4.61 -26.73
C ALA A 62 -41.34 5.77 -25.91
N LEU A 63 -42.18 6.74 -25.54
CA LEU A 63 -41.79 7.88 -24.69
C LEU A 63 -41.44 7.43 -23.26
N ALA A 64 -42.28 6.58 -22.65
CA ALA A 64 -42.01 6.01 -21.32
C ALA A 64 -40.76 5.12 -21.30
N ALA A 65 -40.53 4.34 -22.36
CA ALA A 65 -39.32 3.54 -22.52
C ALA A 65 -38.06 4.42 -22.62
N GLY A 66 -38.12 5.55 -23.34
CA GLY A 66 -37.05 6.53 -23.45
C GLY A 66 -36.68 7.16 -22.10
N GLU A 67 -37.67 7.54 -21.29
CA GLU A 67 -37.46 8.11 -19.95
C GLU A 67 -36.80 7.12 -18.99
N LEU A 68 -37.27 5.85 -18.98
CA LEU A 68 -36.67 4.78 -18.17
C LEU A 68 -35.21 4.51 -18.57
N ARG A 69 -34.91 4.50 -19.87
CA ARG A 69 -33.52 4.36 -20.38
C ARG A 69 -32.64 5.53 -19.96
N ALA A 70 -33.13 6.77 -20.06
CA ALA A 70 -32.39 7.96 -19.63
C ALA A 70 -32.03 7.93 -18.13
N LEU A 71 -32.94 7.46 -17.29
CA LEU A 71 -32.70 7.25 -15.86
C LEU A 71 -31.60 6.19 -15.62
N LEU A 72 -31.68 5.06 -16.31
CA LEU A 72 -30.73 3.94 -16.17
C LEU A 72 -29.31 4.33 -16.63
N VAL A 73 -29.20 5.09 -17.72
CA VAL A 73 -27.96 5.70 -18.21
C VAL A 73 -27.39 6.68 -17.17
N GLY A 74 -28.25 7.50 -16.56
CA GLY A 74 -27.88 8.44 -15.50
C GLY A 74 -27.31 7.75 -14.25
N GLU A 75 -27.96 6.68 -13.78
CA GLU A 75 -27.48 5.89 -12.65
C GLU A 75 -26.17 5.15 -12.94
N THR A 76 -26.04 4.60 -14.15
CA THR A 76 -24.82 3.91 -14.59
C THR A 76 -23.63 4.88 -14.62
N LYS A 77 -23.80 6.08 -15.18
CA LYS A 77 -22.78 7.14 -15.16
C LYS A 77 -22.37 7.53 -13.74
N ARG A 78 -23.34 7.76 -12.84
CA ARG A 78 -23.07 8.09 -11.43
C ARG A 78 -22.27 6.99 -10.73
N THR A 79 -22.59 5.74 -11.01
CA THR A 79 -21.89 4.57 -10.46
C THR A 79 -20.45 4.51 -10.97
N ALA A 80 -20.25 4.67 -12.28
CA ALA A 80 -18.91 4.72 -12.88
C ALA A 80 -18.03 5.82 -12.27
N THR A 81 -18.56 7.04 -12.10
CA THR A 81 -17.81 8.15 -11.47
C THR A 81 -17.43 7.82 -10.03
N ARG A 82 -18.35 7.27 -9.22
CA ARG A 82 -18.08 6.86 -7.84
C ARG A 82 -16.98 5.80 -7.75
N LEU A 83 -17.01 4.80 -8.63
CA LEU A 83 -15.99 3.75 -8.71
C LEU A 83 -14.62 4.34 -9.09
N GLN A 84 -14.59 5.25 -10.05
CA GLN A 84 -13.35 5.92 -10.48
C GLN A 84 -12.73 6.77 -9.36
N THR A 85 -13.54 7.57 -8.64
CA THR A 85 -13.07 8.36 -7.49
C THR A 85 -12.54 7.46 -6.38
N ARG A 86 -13.25 6.36 -6.07
CA ARG A 86 -12.79 5.39 -5.06
C ARG A 86 -11.47 4.75 -5.48
N SER A 87 -11.34 4.31 -6.73
CA SER A 87 -10.11 3.73 -7.27
C SER A 87 -8.91 4.69 -7.16
N ARG A 88 -9.07 5.97 -7.53
CA ARG A 88 -8.03 6.99 -7.38
C ARG A 88 -7.62 7.19 -5.92
N ARG A 89 -8.59 7.24 -4.99
CA ARG A 89 -8.33 7.40 -3.56
C ARG A 89 -7.54 6.20 -3.01
N LEU A 90 -7.93 4.99 -3.36
CA LEU A 90 -7.24 3.77 -2.93
C LEU A 90 -5.81 3.72 -3.48
N SER A 91 -5.59 4.11 -4.74
CA SER A 91 -4.25 4.23 -5.33
C SER A 91 -3.36 5.21 -4.53
N GLY A 92 -3.90 6.36 -4.16
CA GLY A 92 -3.19 7.33 -3.32
C GLY A 92 -2.88 6.80 -1.91
N GLN A 93 -3.77 5.99 -1.33
CA GLN A 93 -3.53 5.35 -0.03
C GLN A 93 -2.45 4.26 -0.11
N SER A 94 -2.51 3.40 -1.13
CA SER A 94 -1.51 2.35 -1.40
C SER A 94 -0.11 2.95 -1.53
N ARG A 95 0.05 3.99 -2.36
CA ARG A 95 1.34 4.67 -2.54
C ARG A 95 1.93 5.23 -1.23
N ARG A 96 1.11 5.90 -0.42
CA ARG A 96 1.55 6.43 0.88
C ARG A 96 1.98 5.35 1.87
N LEU A 97 1.35 4.17 1.82
CA LEU A 97 1.75 3.04 2.65
C LEU A 97 3.09 2.47 2.20
N VAL A 98 3.31 2.34 0.89
CA VAL A 98 4.60 1.92 0.32
C VAL A 98 5.71 2.91 0.68
N ASP A 99 5.46 4.21 0.55
CA ASP A 99 6.44 5.24 0.91
C ASP A 99 6.80 5.18 2.41
N LYS A 100 5.79 5.05 3.29
CA LYS A 100 6.02 4.87 4.74
C LYS A 100 6.79 3.60 5.09
N ALA A 101 6.47 2.50 4.39
CA ALA A 101 7.17 1.23 4.54
C ALA A 101 8.66 1.36 4.15
N ALA A 102 8.94 2.04 3.04
CA ALA A 102 10.30 2.31 2.60
C ALA A 102 11.08 3.20 3.59
N GLU A 103 10.44 4.26 4.10
CA GLU A 103 11.03 5.12 5.14
C GLU A 103 11.33 4.35 6.43
N ALA A 104 10.40 3.50 6.89
CA ALA A 104 10.58 2.68 8.07
C ALA A 104 11.75 1.69 7.90
N HIS A 105 11.85 1.06 6.73
CA HIS A 105 12.95 0.16 6.41
C HIS A 105 14.31 0.88 6.40
N ALA A 106 14.40 2.06 5.76
CA ALA A 106 15.62 2.85 5.74
C ALA A 106 16.08 3.28 7.15
N ARG A 107 15.13 3.64 8.03
CA ARG A 107 15.42 3.94 9.44
C ARG A 107 15.93 2.71 10.19
N ALA A 108 15.32 1.54 9.98
CA ALA A 108 15.76 0.30 10.60
C ALA A 108 17.20 -0.04 10.20
N SER A 109 17.54 0.03 8.91
CA SER A 109 18.91 -0.22 8.43
C SER A 109 19.95 0.74 9.03
N THR A 110 19.57 2.02 9.22
CA THR A 110 20.46 3.00 9.86
C THR A 110 20.71 2.64 11.32
N LEU A 111 19.66 2.26 12.05
CA LEU A 111 19.77 1.83 13.45
C LEU A 111 20.57 0.53 13.60
N GLU A 112 20.48 -0.39 12.65
CA GLU A 112 21.31 -1.61 12.64
C GLU A 112 22.80 -1.30 12.50
N VAL A 113 23.15 -0.40 11.58
CA VAL A 113 24.55 0.05 11.40
C VAL A 113 25.08 0.73 12.66
N GLU A 114 24.28 1.60 13.28
CA GLU A 114 24.66 2.25 14.55
C GLU A 114 24.80 1.24 15.69
N ALA A 115 23.90 0.26 15.79
CA ALA A 115 23.98 -0.79 16.80
C ALA A 115 25.24 -1.65 16.63
N GLU A 116 25.61 -2.01 15.39
CA GLU A 116 26.80 -2.80 15.13
C GLU A 116 28.08 -2.01 15.42
N ARG A 117 28.10 -0.71 15.07
CA ARG A 117 29.17 0.19 15.48
C ARG A 117 29.34 0.22 17.00
N LEU A 118 28.26 0.44 17.76
CA LEU A 118 28.32 0.46 19.22
C LEU A 118 28.78 -0.88 19.81
N ARG A 119 28.36 -2.01 19.25
CA ARG A 119 28.84 -3.34 19.66
C ARG A 119 30.34 -3.50 19.43
N SER A 120 30.84 -3.05 18.28
CA SER A 120 32.27 -3.09 17.97
C SER A 120 33.08 -2.22 18.93
N GLU A 121 32.60 -1.01 19.24
CA GLU A 121 33.23 -0.09 20.20
C GLU A 121 33.27 -0.70 21.61
N GLN A 122 32.16 -1.33 22.04
CA GLN A 122 32.12 -2.05 23.32
C GLN A 122 33.09 -3.24 23.37
N ARG A 123 33.22 -4.01 22.28
CA ARG A 123 34.17 -5.13 22.20
C ARG A 123 35.60 -4.64 22.38
N ILE A 124 35.99 -3.59 21.66
CA ILE A 124 37.33 -2.99 21.75
C ILE A 124 37.59 -2.45 23.17
N ALA A 125 36.60 -1.78 23.79
CA ALA A 125 36.75 -1.28 25.15
C ALA A 125 36.97 -2.40 26.17
N LEU A 126 36.23 -3.51 26.03
CA LEU A 126 36.40 -4.69 26.89
C LEU A 126 37.75 -5.37 26.71
N GLU A 127 38.24 -5.49 25.47
CA GLU A 127 39.58 -6.01 25.17
C GLU A 127 40.67 -5.16 25.84
N ARG A 128 40.60 -3.83 25.68
CA ARG A 128 41.53 -2.89 26.33
C ARG A 128 41.48 -3.02 27.86
N MET A 129 40.30 -3.15 28.45
CA MET A 129 40.18 -3.35 29.90
C MET A 129 40.82 -4.66 30.36
N ARG A 130 40.66 -5.75 29.59
CA ARG A 130 41.27 -7.04 29.89
C ARG A 130 42.80 -6.96 29.80
N GLU A 131 43.34 -6.32 28.78
CA GLU A 131 44.78 -6.09 28.63
C GLU A 131 45.35 -5.26 29.79
N GLN A 132 44.67 -4.16 30.17
CA GLN A 132 45.07 -3.36 31.33
C GLN A 132 45.03 -4.16 32.63
N ALA A 133 44.01 -4.99 32.83
CA ALA A 133 43.91 -5.87 34.00
C ALA A 133 45.02 -6.93 34.02
N ALA A 134 45.36 -7.52 32.87
CA ALA A 134 46.46 -8.47 32.74
C ALA A 134 47.81 -7.81 33.01
N ALA A 135 48.07 -6.62 32.46
CA ALA A 135 49.28 -5.84 32.72
C ALA A 135 49.42 -5.43 34.21
N ARG A 136 48.31 -5.10 34.87
CA ARG A 136 48.30 -4.82 36.32
C ARG A 136 48.62 -6.06 37.14
N ARG A 137 48.12 -7.24 36.75
CA ARG A 137 48.44 -8.52 37.42
C ARG A 137 49.90 -8.90 37.24
N SER A 138 50.46 -8.80 36.04
CA SER A 138 51.87 -9.12 35.81
C SER A 138 52.84 -8.19 36.54
N LEU A 139 52.48 -6.92 36.75
CA LEU A 139 53.23 -5.99 37.59
C LEU A 139 53.12 -6.33 39.10
N ALA A 140 51.98 -6.87 39.54
CA ALA A 140 51.78 -7.30 40.92
C ALA A 140 52.48 -8.64 41.23
N GLU A 141 52.61 -9.52 40.24
CA GLU A 141 53.29 -10.82 40.32
C GLU A 141 54.77 -10.74 39.90
N GLY A 142 55.42 -9.57 40.03
CA GLY A 142 56.77 -9.31 39.53
C GLY A 142 57.81 -10.41 39.87
N PRO A 143 58.95 -10.48 39.14
CA PRO A 143 59.90 -11.60 39.14
C PRO A 143 60.59 -11.92 40.47
N PHE A 144 60.24 -11.20 41.54
CA PHE A 144 60.62 -11.46 42.92
C PHE A 144 59.39 -11.91 43.72
N SER A 145 58.88 -13.11 43.42
CA SER A 145 58.25 -13.92 44.46
C SER A 145 59.34 -14.84 45.04
N PRO A 146 59.52 -14.89 46.37
CA PRO A 146 60.57 -15.70 47.03
C PRO A 146 60.41 -17.20 46.81
#